data_AF-A0A0G1YLW6-F1
#
_entry.id   AF-A0A0G1YLW6-F1
#
_cell.length_a   1.000
_cell.length_b   1.000
_cell.length_c   1.000
_cell.angle_alpha   90.00
_cell.angle_beta   90.00
_cell.angle_gamma   90.00
#
_symmetry.space_group_name_H-M   'P 1'
#
loop_
_entity.id
_entity.type
_entity.pdbx_description
1 polymer ?
#
loop_
_entity_poly.entity_id
_entity_poly.type
_entity_poly.pdbx_seq_one_letter_code
_entity_poly.pdbx_strand_id
1 'polypeptide(L)'
;MSSNLSTLIGTSGPTGNEVVLDIETQNWFTDEGVSDHAHLKISVIGCYFYQTDEYRAFEEREFAELWSRLEKADRLIGYNTIGFDYPVMNNYYSGNFHTFPTLDILDEIYRNLGRRLKLEDIAQATIGEGKSGYGGQAVEWWKAGELQKIKDYCLQDVRVTRLVYEYGLRHGALAYVDRSGERRGIPVNLLFKKEDAKAVNLTMPF
;
A
#
# COMPACT_ATOMS: atom_id res chain seq x y z
N MET A 1 -19.25 0.87 42.94
CA MET A 1 -19.32 1.82 41.82
C MET A 1 -18.36 1.30 40.76
N SER A 2 -18.91 0.74 39.70
CA SER A 2 -18.18 0.10 38.61
C SER A 2 -17.40 1.16 37.85
N SER A 3 -16.07 1.05 37.84
CA SER A 3 -15.22 1.85 36.96
C SER A 3 -15.48 1.42 35.52
N ASN A 4 -15.99 2.34 34.71
CA ASN A 4 -16.24 2.16 33.28
C ASN A 4 -14.96 1.68 32.56
N LEU A 5 -14.96 0.40 32.19
CA LEU A 5 -13.96 -0.25 31.35
C LEU A 5 -14.20 0.05 29.85
N SER A 6 -14.77 1.21 29.52
CA SER A 6 -15.21 1.56 28.16
C SER A 6 -14.31 2.58 27.45
N THR A 7 -13.16 2.96 28.01
CA THR A 7 -12.27 4.00 27.43
C THR A 7 -10.97 3.44 26.85
N LEU A 8 -10.85 2.13 26.62
CA LEU A 8 -9.63 1.51 26.05
C LEU A 8 -9.83 0.77 24.72
N ILE A 9 -10.99 0.93 24.07
CA ILE A 9 -11.18 0.50 22.68
C ILE A 9 -10.97 1.72 21.81
N GLY A 10 -9.70 2.13 21.65
CA GLY A 10 -9.33 3.02 20.55
C GLY A 10 -9.80 2.37 19.26
N THR A 11 -10.55 3.11 18.45
CA THR A 11 -11.14 2.64 17.20
C THR A 11 -10.08 1.92 16.36
N SER A 12 -10.14 0.60 16.30
CA SER A 12 -9.17 -0.27 15.59
C SER A 12 -9.39 -0.27 14.07
N GLY A 13 -9.96 0.81 13.55
CA GLY A 13 -10.22 1.00 12.14
C GLY A 13 -9.24 2.01 11.54
N PRO A 14 -9.14 2.05 10.20
CA PRO A 14 -8.39 3.09 9.51
C PRO A 14 -8.86 4.47 9.91
N THR A 15 -7.92 5.42 9.92
CA THR A 15 -8.25 6.84 10.01
C THR A 15 -8.95 7.28 8.72
N GLY A 16 -9.82 8.27 8.82
CA GLY A 16 -10.62 8.72 7.67
C GLY A 16 -9.81 9.27 6.47
N ASN A 17 -8.49 9.48 6.59
CA ASN A 17 -7.66 10.06 5.52
C ASN A 17 -6.49 9.14 5.10
N GLU A 18 -6.55 7.85 5.39
CA GLU A 18 -5.58 6.89 4.84
C GLU A 18 -5.85 6.58 3.36
N VAL A 19 -4.79 6.23 2.64
CA VAL A 19 -4.88 5.83 1.22
C VAL A 19 -4.12 4.53 1.01
N VAL A 20 -4.79 3.56 0.39
CA VAL A 20 -4.13 2.32 -0.08
C VAL A 20 -3.77 2.52 -1.56
N LEU A 21 -2.57 2.12 -1.96
CA LEU A 21 -2.12 2.25 -3.35
C LEU A 21 -1.30 1.07 -3.83
N ASP A 22 -1.23 0.95 -5.15
CA ASP A 22 -0.39 0.03 -5.90
C ASP A 22 -0.10 0.63 -7.29
N ILE A 23 0.99 0.23 -7.94
CA ILE A 23 1.34 0.68 -9.30
C ILE A 23 1.52 -0.47 -10.29
N GLU A 24 1.19 -0.19 -11.54
CA GLU A 24 1.57 -1.03 -12.67
C GLU A 24 2.55 -0.31 -13.58
N THR A 25 3.45 -1.06 -14.22
CA THR A 25 4.52 -0.52 -15.06
C THR A 25 4.36 -0.89 -16.53
N GLN A 26 4.79 0.03 -17.41
CA GLN A 26 4.79 -0.13 -18.87
C GLN A 26 5.87 -1.10 -19.36
N ASN A 27 6.92 -1.27 -18.55
CA ASN A 27 8.11 -2.05 -18.83
C ASN A 27 8.61 -2.72 -17.55
N TRP A 28 9.37 -3.79 -17.71
CA TRP A 28 10.00 -4.50 -16.60
C TRP A 28 11.53 -4.36 -16.68
N PHE A 29 12.22 -4.70 -15.60
CA PHE A 29 13.68 -4.83 -15.61
C PHE A 29 14.12 -5.79 -16.73
N THR A 30 15.08 -5.36 -17.56
CA THR A 30 15.66 -6.21 -18.61
C THR A 30 16.81 -7.05 -18.05
N ASP A 31 17.09 -8.18 -18.68
CA ASP A 31 18.17 -9.11 -18.32
C ASP A 31 19.59 -8.50 -18.46
N GLU A 32 19.71 -7.28 -18.97
CA GLU A 32 20.97 -6.56 -19.20
C GLU A 32 21.62 -6.02 -17.91
N GLY A 33 21.11 -6.43 -16.74
CA GLY A 33 21.81 -6.29 -15.46
C GLY A 33 21.65 -4.93 -14.75
N VAL A 34 20.78 -4.05 -15.25
CA VAL A 34 20.48 -2.77 -14.61
C VAL A 34 19.08 -2.83 -14.00
N SER A 35 18.98 -3.30 -12.74
CA SER A 35 17.76 -3.18 -11.94
C SER A 35 17.66 -1.76 -11.38
N ASP A 36 17.45 -0.80 -12.27
CA ASP A 36 17.29 0.61 -11.91
C ASP A 36 15.84 1.05 -12.11
N HIS A 37 15.20 1.46 -11.01
CA HIS A 37 13.84 1.97 -10.98
C HIS A 37 13.69 3.26 -11.81
N ALA A 38 14.78 4.00 -12.05
CA ALA A 38 14.79 5.22 -12.86
C ALA A 38 14.35 4.98 -14.33
N HIS A 39 14.44 3.74 -14.82
CA HIS A 39 14.04 3.38 -16.18
C HIS A 39 12.62 2.82 -16.28
N LEU A 40 11.95 2.58 -15.14
CA LEU A 40 10.58 2.10 -15.13
C LEU A 40 9.60 3.26 -15.34
N LYS A 41 8.60 3.01 -16.18
CA LYS A 41 7.50 3.92 -16.44
C LYS A 41 6.20 3.35 -15.90
N ILE A 42 5.37 4.20 -15.30
CA ILE A 42 4.08 3.79 -14.74
C ILE A 42 3.02 3.76 -15.84
N SER A 43 2.26 2.68 -15.93
CA SER A 43 1.06 2.62 -16.76
C SER A 43 -0.17 3.13 -16.01
N VAL A 44 -0.34 2.68 -14.76
CA VAL A 44 -1.51 3.02 -13.91
C VAL A 44 -1.07 3.08 -12.45
N ILE A 45 -1.64 4.01 -11.69
CA ILE A 45 -1.63 3.97 -10.22
C ILE A 45 -3.05 3.72 -9.74
N GLY A 46 -3.25 2.62 -9.01
CA GLY A 46 -4.51 2.30 -8.37
C GLY A 46 -4.52 2.87 -6.95
N CYS A 47 -5.64 3.45 -6.54
CA CYS A 47 -5.81 3.93 -5.17
C CYS A 47 -7.18 3.58 -4.60
N TYR A 48 -7.22 3.39 -3.29
CA TYR A 48 -8.42 3.44 -2.49
C TYR A 48 -8.30 4.53 -1.43
N PHE A 49 -9.27 5.45 -1.40
CA PHE A 49 -9.31 6.56 -0.48
C PHE A 49 -10.34 6.31 0.62
N TYR A 50 -9.90 6.17 1.86
CA TYR A 50 -10.81 5.97 3.00
C TYR A 50 -11.75 7.17 3.22
N GLN A 51 -11.31 8.38 2.86
CA GLN A 51 -12.08 9.62 3.05
C GLN A 51 -13.38 9.65 2.25
N THR A 52 -13.35 9.08 1.06
CA THR A 52 -14.43 9.15 0.08
C THR A 52 -15.02 7.78 -0.26
N ASP A 53 -14.50 6.70 0.34
CA ASP A 53 -14.83 5.31 0.01
C ASP A 53 -14.76 5.04 -1.51
N GLU A 54 -13.66 5.45 -2.13
CA GLU A 54 -13.50 5.48 -3.59
C GLU A 54 -12.31 4.65 -4.03
N TYR A 55 -12.53 3.73 -4.97
CA TYR A 55 -11.47 3.16 -5.80
C TYR A 55 -11.30 3.96 -7.08
N ARG A 56 -10.07 4.35 -7.39
CA ARG A 56 -9.76 5.04 -8.65
C ARG A 56 -8.39 4.69 -9.17
N ALA A 57 -8.33 4.45 -10.48
CA ALA A 57 -7.11 4.24 -11.24
C ALA A 57 -6.75 5.53 -11.98
N PHE A 58 -5.49 5.95 -11.88
CA PHE A 58 -4.96 7.17 -12.48
C PHE A 58 -3.94 6.84 -13.56
N GLU A 59 -4.08 7.47 -14.72
CA GLU A 59 -3.05 7.50 -15.76
C GLU A 59 -2.07 8.65 -15.52
N GLU A 60 -0.91 8.63 -16.20
CA GLU A 60 0.15 9.65 -16.05
C GLU A 60 -0.37 11.10 -16.16
N ARG A 61 -1.29 11.36 -17.08
CA ARG A 61 -1.91 12.70 -17.26
C ARG A 61 -2.74 13.17 -16.06
N GLU A 62 -3.14 12.27 -15.18
CA GLU A 62 -3.95 12.53 -13.98
C GLU A 62 -3.11 12.58 -12.69
N PHE A 63 -1.80 12.33 -12.78
CA PHE A 63 -0.93 12.28 -11.61
C PHE A 63 -0.91 13.58 -10.80
N ALA A 64 -1.00 14.75 -11.44
CA ALA A 64 -1.10 16.02 -10.73
C ALA A 64 -2.33 16.09 -9.81
N GLU A 65 -3.46 15.50 -10.22
CA GLU A 65 -4.65 15.38 -9.38
C GLU A 65 -4.41 14.41 -8.22
N LEU A 66 -3.82 13.25 -8.51
CA LEU A 66 -3.49 12.24 -7.51
C LEU A 66 -2.55 12.79 -6.44
N TRP A 67 -1.47 13.49 -6.81
CA TRP A 67 -0.51 14.08 -5.89
C TRP A 67 -1.18 15.01 -4.88
N SER A 68 -2.08 15.89 -5.34
CA SER A 68 -2.87 16.78 -4.48
C SER A 68 -3.76 16.05 -3.47
N ARG A 69 -4.16 14.81 -3.77
CA ARG A 69 -4.91 13.96 -2.83
C ARG A 69 -3.96 13.25 -1.86
N LEU A 70 -2.86 12.68 -2.34
CA LEU A 70 -1.89 11.96 -1.51
C LEU A 70 -1.20 12.89 -0.50
N GLU A 71 -0.88 14.14 -0.88
CA GLU A 71 -0.28 15.15 0.02
C GLU A 71 -1.16 15.49 1.24
N LYS A 72 -2.47 15.20 1.17
CA LYS A 72 -3.42 15.42 2.28
C LYS A 72 -3.69 14.14 3.07
N ALA A 73 -3.15 13.00 2.62
CA ALA A 73 -3.34 11.73 3.30
C ALA A 73 -2.58 11.72 4.63
N ASP A 74 -3.19 11.11 5.64
CA ASP A 74 -2.55 10.93 6.94
C ASP A 74 -1.41 9.89 6.85
N ARG A 75 -1.61 8.85 6.03
CA ARG A 75 -0.64 7.80 5.74
C ARG A 75 -0.97 7.09 4.42
N LEU A 76 0.07 6.68 3.71
CA LEU A 76 0.00 5.81 2.54
C LEU A 76 0.22 4.35 2.95
N ILE A 77 -0.56 3.44 2.38
CA ILE A 77 -0.53 2.00 2.68
C ILE A 77 -0.30 1.25 1.37
N GLY A 78 0.60 0.28 1.37
CA GLY A 78 0.81 -0.58 0.21
C GLY A 78 1.61 -1.83 0.53
N TYR A 79 2.03 -2.55 -0.51
CA TYR A 79 2.75 -3.81 -0.39
C TYR A 79 4.05 -3.77 -1.20
N ASN A 80 5.21 -3.72 -0.53
CA ASN A 80 6.51 -3.45 -1.15
C ASN A 80 6.65 -2.04 -1.76
N THR A 81 5.81 -1.11 -1.33
CA THR A 81 5.76 0.26 -1.83
C THR A 81 7.03 1.05 -1.56
N ILE A 82 7.69 0.85 -0.43
CA ILE A 82 8.97 1.49 -0.15
C ILE A 82 10.06 0.94 -1.07
N GLY A 83 10.03 -0.37 -1.33
CA GLY A 83 11.06 -1.07 -2.08
C GLY A 83 10.93 -0.94 -3.60
N PHE A 84 9.74 -0.66 -4.11
CA PHE A 84 9.45 -0.69 -5.55
C PHE A 84 8.67 0.54 -6.01
N ASP A 85 7.45 0.75 -5.51
CA ASP A 85 6.55 1.78 -6.03
C ASP A 85 7.12 3.20 -5.87
N TYR A 86 7.58 3.57 -4.68
CA TYR A 86 8.10 4.91 -4.40
C TYR A 86 9.30 5.30 -5.26
N PRO A 87 10.34 4.45 -5.43
CA PRO A 87 11.38 4.69 -6.41
C PRO A 87 10.85 5.03 -7.81
N VAL A 88 9.84 4.31 -8.31
CA VAL A 88 9.28 4.54 -9.64
C VAL A 88 8.40 5.80 -9.67
N MET A 89 7.56 6.01 -8.66
CA MET A 89 6.70 7.20 -8.55
C MET A 89 7.51 8.49 -8.43
N ASN A 90 8.69 8.45 -7.81
CA ASN A 90 9.63 9.57 -7.74
C ASN A 90 10.20 9.98 -9.11
N ASN A 91 10.06 9.16 -10.16
CA ASN A 91 10.37 9.60 -11.54
C ASN A 91 9.36 10.66 -12.04
N TYR A 92 8.19 10.75 -11.42
CA TYR A 92 7.07 11.59 -11.83
C TYR A 92 6.70 12.69 -10.82
N TYR A 93 7.12 12.54 -9.57
CA TYR A 93 6.80 13.45 -8.49
C TYR A 93 8.00 14.34 -8.13
N SER A 94 7.77 15.65 -8.00
CA SER A 94 8.83 16.63 -7.72
C SER A 94 9.36 16.59 -6.29
N GLY A 95 8.60 16.02 -5.36
CA GLY A 95 9.01 15.77 -3.99
C GLY A 95 9.69 14.41 -3.82
N ASN A 96 9.53 13.79 -2.65
CA ASN A 96 10.03 12.45 -2.39
C ASN A 96 8.97 11.63 -1.65
N PHE A 97 8.47 10.55 -2.26
CA PHE A 97 7.48 9.68 -1.63
C PHE A 97 7.92 9.05 -0.31
N HIS A 98 9.22 8.87 -0.09
CA HIS A 98 9.74 8.33 1.17
C HIS A 98 9.55 9.27 2.37
N THR A 99 9.14 10.52 2.16
CA THR A 99 8.83 11.44 3.27
C THR A 99 7.39 11.33 3.77
N PHE A 100 6.53 10.60 3.05
CA PHE A 100 5.16 10.37 3.50
C PHE A 100 5.16 9.40 4.68
N PRO A 101 4.25 9.59 5.65
CA PRO A 101 3.95 8.51 6.58
C PRO A 101 3.48 7.30 5.79
N THR A 102 4.13 6.16 5.99
CA THR A 102 3.90 4.95 5.18
C THR A 102 3.73 3.73 6.06
N LEU A 103 2.80 2.85 5.67
CA LEU A 103 2.74 1.46 6.09
C LEU A 103 3.00 0.57 4.88
N ASP A 104 4.19 -0.03 4.85
CA ASP A 104 4.51 -1.10 3.90
C ASP A 104 4.29 -2.45 4.59
N ILE A 105 3.28 -3.19 4.14
CA ILE A 105 2.89 -4.46 4.74
C ILE A 105 4.00 -5.51 4.58
N LEU A 106 4.75 -5.48 3.46
CA LEU A 106 5.84 -6.42 3.24
C LEU A 106 7.01 -6.14 4.18
N ASP A 107 7.30 -4.87 4.46
CA ASP A 107 8.31 -4.49 5.44
C ASP A 107 7.93 -4.95 6.85
N GLU A 108 6.67 -4.77 7.26
CA GLU A 108 6.18 -5.27 8.55
C GLU A 108 6.28 -6.80 8.66
N ILE A 109 5.93 -7.53 7.59
CA ILE A 109 6.12 -8.99 7.52
C ILE A 109 7.60 -9.34 7.62
N TYR A 110 8.47 -8.65 6.89
CA TYR A 110 9.91 -8.91 6.91
C TYR A 110 10.51 -8.70 8.30
N ARG A 111 10.10 -7.63 9.01
CA ARG A 111 10.53 -7.35 10.39
C ARG A 111 10.15 -8.47 11.37
N ASN A 112 8.99 -9.11 11.18
CA ASN A 112 8.51 -10.17 12.07
C ASN A 112 8.99 -11.58 11.68
N LEU A 113 9.18 -11.85 10.38
CA LEU A 113 9.45 -13.20 9.86
C LEU A 113 10.89 -13.39 9.34
N GLY A 114 11.63 -12.31 9.08
CA GLY A 114 12.97 -12.34 8.51
C GLY A 114 13.06 -12.72 7.03
N ARG A 115 11.91 -12.82 6.34
CA ARG A 115 11.84 -13.09 4.89
C ARG A 115 10.62 -12.43 4.27
N ARG A 116 10.73 -12.16 2.97
CA ARG A 116 9.66 -11.60 2.15
C ARG A 116 8.68 -12.70 1.71
N LEU A 117 7.42 -12.32 1.56
CA LEU A 117 6.32 -13.14 1.07
C LEU A 117 5.61 -12.37 -0.06
N LYS A 118 4.89 -13.08 -0.93
CA LYS A 118 4.07 -12.42 -1.95
C LYS A 118 2.74 -11.98 -1.33
N LEU A 119 2.17 -10.90 -1.86
CA LEU A 119 0.84 -10.43 -1.46
C LEU A 119 -0.19 -11.55 -1.61
N GLU A 120 -0.18 -12.27 -2.73
CA GLU A 120 -1.09 -13.39 -2.99
C GLU A 120 -1.01 -14.48 -1.92
N ASP A 121 0.19 -14.90 -1.53
CA ASP A 121 0.40 -15.93 -0.49
C ASP A 121 -0.19 -15.50 0.86
N ILE A 122 -0.01 -14.21 1.20
CA ILE A 122 -0.54 -13.62 2.44
C ILE A 122 -2.06 -13.50 2.36
N ALA A 123 -2.59 -12.97 1.27
CA ALA A 123 -4.02 -12.79 1.06
C ALA A 123 -4.75 -14.13 1.14
N GLN A 124 -4.25 -15.13 0.42
CA GLN A 124 -4.87 -16.46 0.36
C GLN A 124 -4.89 -17.13 1.74
N ALA A 125 -3.82 -16.99 2.53
CA ALA A 125 -3.74 -17.55 3.87
C ALA A 125 -4.51 -16.73 4.92
N THR A 126 -4.63 -15.41 4.73
CA THR A 126 -5.23 -14.50 5.74
C THR A 126 -6.73 -14.35 5.55
N ILE A 127 -7.17 -13.97 4.35
CA ILE A 127 -8.56 -13.60 4.03
C ILE A 127 -9.24 -14.60 3.10
N GLY A 128 -8.52 -15.60 2.60
CA GLY A 128 -9.07 -16.62 1.68
C GLY A 128 -9.27 -16.12 0.25
N GLU A 129 -8.89 -14.88 -0.04
CA GLU A 129 -8.89 -14.29 -1.39
C GLU A 129 -7.48 -14.35 -1.98
N GLY A 130 -7.37 -14.60 -3.29
CA GLY A 130 -6.08 -14.73 -3.96
C GLY A 130 -6.21 -15.32 -5.37
N LYS A 131 -6.89 -14.63 -6.28
CA LYS A 131 -6.97 -15.08 -7.69
C LYS A 131 -6.51 -14.05 -8.72
N SER A 132 -5.50 -14.52 -9.45
CA SER A 132 -5.14 -14.38 -10.86
C SER A 132 -4.64 -13.04 -11.38
N GLY A 133 -3.34 -12.81 -11.15
CA GLY A 133 -2.44 -12.30 -12.18
C GLY A 133 -1.11 -13.04 -12.07
N TYR A 134 -0.58 -13.51 -13.18
CA TYR A 134 0.84 -13.85 -13.21
C TYR A 134 1.59 -12.51 -13.19
N GLY A 135 2.47 -12.32 -12.20
CA GLY A 135 3.34 -11.14 -12.17
C GLY A 135 3.99 -10.95 -13.54
N GLY A 136 3.80 -9.76 -14.14
CA GLY A 136 4.28 -9.43 -15.49
C GLY A 136 3.19 -9.30 -16.57
N GLN A 137 1.94 -9.70 -16.31
CA GLN A 137 0.88 -9.62 -17.31
C GLN A 137 0.50 -8.17 -17.71
N ALA A 138 0.66 -7.20 -16.80
CA ALA A 138 0.38 -5.79 -17.07
C ALA A 138 1.26 -5.21 -18.20
N VAL A 139 2.53 -5.63 -18.29
CA VAL A 139 3.45 -5.20 -19.35
C VAL A 139 3.00 -5.73 -20.72
N GLU A 140 2.47 -6.95 -20.77
CA GLU A 140 1.92 -7.53 -22.00
C GLU A 140 0.65 -6.79 -22.44
N TRP A 141 -0.27 -6.53 -21.51
CA TRP A 141 -1.46 -5.72 -21.77
C TRP A 141 -1.12 -4.30 -22.21
N TRP A 142 -0.08 -3.70 -21.64
CA TRP A 142 0.38 -2.38 -22.07
C TRP A 142 0.83 -2.39 -23.52
N LYS A 143 1.66 -3.38 -23.90
CA LYS A 143 2.10 -3.57 -25.31
C LYS A 143 0.93 -3.82 -26.25
N ALA A 144 -0.14 -4.46 -25.77
CA ALA A 144 -1.36 -4.72 -26.53
C ALA A 144 -2.37 -3.55 -26.50
N GLY A 145 -2.10 -2.45 -25.79
CA GLY A 145 -3.02 -1.32 -25.64
C GLY A 145 -4.25 -1.61 -24.78
N GLU A 146 -4.24 -2.68 -23.97
CA GLU A 146 -5.36 -3.14 -23.16
C GLU A 146 -5.43 -2.42 -21.79
N LEU A 147 -5.47 -1.09 -21.82
CA LEU A 147 -5.38 -0.25 -20.62
C LEU A 147 -6.45 -0.56 -19.56
N GLN A 148 -7.68 -0.90 -19.97
CA GLN A 148 -8.73 -1.22 -19.01
C GLN A 148 -8.40 -2.45 -18.16
N LYS A 149 -7.74 -3.46 -18.73
CA LYS A 149 -7.32 -4.65 -17.98
C LYS A 149 -6.28 -4.30 -16.93
N ILE A 150 -5.34 -3.40 -17.26
CA ILE A 150 -4.33 -2.92 -16.33
C ILE A 150 -4.98 -2.16 -15.17
N LYS A 151 -5.98 -1.30 -15.46
CA LYS A 151 -6.74 -0.58 -14.44
C LYS A 151 -7.49 -1.53 -13.51
N ASP A 152 -8.22 -2.49 -14.08
CA ASP A 152 -8.99 -3.46 -13.31
C ASP A 152 -8.07 -4.33 -12.43
N TYR A 153 -6.93 -4.73 -12.96
CA TYR A 153 -5.91 -5.51 -12.25
C TYR A 153 -5.29 -4.73 -11.10
N CYS A 154 -4.82 -3.51 -11.34
CA CYS A 154 -4.24 -2.66 -10.30
C CYS A 154 -5.25 -2.34 -9.18
N LEU A 155 -6.52 -2.06 -9.52
CA LEU A 155 -7.56 -1.86 -8.51
C LEU A 155 -7.89 -3.13 -7.72
N GLN A 156 -7.74 -4.30 -8.33
CA GLN A 156 -7.86 -5.57 -7.62
C GLN A 156 -6.72 -5.76 -6.61
N ASP A 157 -5.48 -5.43 -6.96
CA ASP A 157 -4.33 -5.52 -6.04
C ASP A 157 -4.45 -4.49 -4.89
N VAL A 158 -4.94 -3.28 -5.16
CA VAL A 158 -5.32 -2.31 -4.12
C VAL A 158 -6.39 -2.87 -3.18
N ARG A 159 -7.44 -3.50 -3.73
CA ARG A 159 -8.51 -4.11 -2.94
C ARG A 159 -7.98 -5.21 -2.03
N VAL A 160 -7.14 -6.11 -2.56
CA VAL A 160 -6.52 -7.20 -1.79
C VAL A 160 -5.63 -6.62 -0.69
N THR A 161 -4.79 -5.64 -1.01
CA THR A 161 -3.94 -4.94 -0.05
C THR A 161 -4.76 -4.31 1.08
N ARG A 162 -5.87 -3.63 0.76
CA ARG A 162 -6.78 -3.05 1.75
C ARG A 162 -7.39 -4.11 2.66
N LEU A 163 -7.87 -5.23 2.12
CA LEU A 163 -8.48 -6.30 2.92
C LEU A 163 -7.48 -6.98 3.84
N VAL A 164 -6.24 -7.18 3.38
CA VAL A 164 -5.13 -7.69 4.20
C VAL A 164 -4.81 -6.70 5.33
N TYR A 165 -4.70 -5.41 5.01
CA TYR A 165 -4.49 -4.36 6.00
C TYR A 165 -5.58 -4.33 7.06
N GLU A 166 -6.86 -4.30 6.67
CA GLU A 166 -7.99 -4.26 7.61
C GLU A 166 -8.11 -5.52 8.45
N TYR A 167 -7.74 -6.68 7.91
CA TYR A 167 -7.63 -7.90 8.70
C TYR A 167 -6.53 -7.76 9.76
N GLY A 168 -5.31 -7.41 9.34
CA GLY A 168 -4.17 -7.27 10.24
C GLY A 168 -4.41 -6.22 11.31
N LEU A 169 -5.09 -5.12 10.98
CA LEU A 169 -5.45 -4.06 11.93
C LEU A 169 -6.44 -4.55 13.00
N ARG A 170 -7.45 -5.34 12.60
CA ARG A 170 -8.46 -5.89 13.52
C ARG A 170 -7.92 -7.03 14.39
N HIS A 171 -7.04 -7.86 13.85
CA HIS A 171 -6.60 -9.10 14.48
C HIS A 171 -5.20 -9.04 15.09
N GLY A 172 -4.39 -8.03 14.76
CA GLY A 172 -2.99 -7.93 15.17
C GLY A 172 -2.10 -9.03 14.57
N ALA A 173 -2.60 -9.73 13.55
CA ALA A 173 -1.91 -10.85 12.91
C ALA A 173 -2.34 -11.03 11.45
N LEU A 174 -1.41 -11.53 10.63
CA LEU A 174 -1.64 -12.07 9.29
C LEU A 174 -1.31 -13.56 9.28
N ALA A 175 -1.48 -14.22 8.14
CA ALA A 175 -1.10 -15.61 7.97
C ALA A 175 -0.36 -15.88 6.67
N TYR A 176 0.38 -16.99 6.63
CA TYR A 176 1.03 -17.54 5.45
C TYR A 176 1.03 -19.06 5.50
N VAL A 177 1.33 -19.71 4.38
CA VAL A 177 1.57 -21.16 4.32
C VAL A 177 3.08 -21.40 4.29
N ASP A 178 3.59 -22.20 5.23
CA ASP A 178 5.01 -22.52 5.29
C ASP A 178 5.43 -23.61 4.28
N ARG A 179 6.71 -23.96 4.27
CA ARG A 179 7.25 -24.96 3.34
C ARG A 179 6.69 -26.38 3.55
N SER A 180 6.14 -26.66 4.74
CA SER A 180 5.43 -27.92 5.03
C SER A 180 3.97 -27.90 4.59
N GLY A 181 3.46 -26.78 4.09
CA GLY A 181 2.04 -26.63 3.75
C GLY A 181 1.16 -26.27 4.95
N GLU A 182 1.74 -25.97 6.11
CA GLU A 182 0.98 -25.59 7.30
C GLU A 182 0.71 -24.08 7.32
N ARG A 183 -0.51 -23.70 7.69
CA ARG A 183 -0.87 -22.30 7.91
C ARG A 183 -0.27 -21.80 9.22
N ARG A 184 0.54 -20.75 9.14
CA ARG A 184 1.21 -20.10 10.27
C ARG A 184 0.75 -18.65 10.41
N GLY A 185 0.68 -18.16 11.63
CA GLY A 185 0.39 -16.75 11.93
C GLY A 185 1.66 -15.90 11.92
N ILE A 186 1.51 -14.62 11.56
CA ILE A 186 2.55 -13.59 11.63
C ILE A 186 1.98 -12.47 12.50
N PRO A 187 2.51 -12.23 13.71
CA PRO A 187 2.11 -11.04 14.47
C PRO A 187 2.50 -9.78 13.68
N VAL A 188 1.61 -8.79 13.63
CA VAL A 188 1.87 -7.51 12.93
C VAL A 188 1.35 -6.34 13.76
N ASN A 189 2.00 -5.19 13.65
CA ASN A 189 1.50 -3.94 14.22
C ASN A 189 1.22 -2.92 13.11
N LEU A 190 -0.04 -2.85 12.68
CA LEU A 190 -0.47 -1.97 11.58
C LEU A 190 -1.09 -0.64 12.06
N LEU A 191 -1.12 -0.39 13.38
CA LEU A 191 -1.75 0.79 13.95
C LEU A 191 -1.07 2.07 13.47
N PHE A 192 -1.86 3.06 13.08
CA PHE A 192 -1.36 4.40 12.83
C PHE A 192 -1.32 5.21 14.13
N LYS A 193 -0.16 5.77 14.46
CA LYS A 193 -0.01 6.75 15.53
C LYS A 193 0.20 8.09 14.87
N LYS A 194 -0.87 8.87 14.74
CA LYS A 194 -0.75 10.26 14.30
C LYS A 194 0.05 11.01 15.38
N GLU A 195 1.24 11.48 15.05
CA GLU A 195 1.93 12.40 15.94
C GLU A 195 1.11 13.68 15.99
N ASP A 196 0.74 14.13 17.20
CA ASP A 196 0.08 15.42 17.36
C ASP A 196 0.97 16.49 16.73
N ALA A 197 0.41 17.28 15.82
CA ALA A 197 1.10 18.43 15.27
C ALA A 197 1.60 19.26 16.46
N LYS A 198 2.94 19.36 16.63
CA LYS A 198 3.54 20.16 17.69
C LYS A 198 2.87 21.53 17.64
N ALA A 199 2.13 21.89 18.69
CA ALA A 199 1.54 23.21 18.81
C ALA A 199 2.66 24.22 18.63
N VAL A 200 2.67 24.88 17.47
CA VAL A 200 3.61 25.96 17.21
C VAL A 200 3.15 27.09 18.11
N ASN A 201 3.75 27.20 19.29
CA ASN A 201 3.60 28.37 20.14
C ASN A 201 4.22 29.55 19.40
N LEU A 202 3.41 30.24 18.59
CA LEU A 202 3.73 31.53 18.00
C LEU A 202 3.75 32.56 19.13
N THR A 203 4.86 32.61 19.85
CA THR A 203 5.13 33.69 20.79
C THR A 203 5.52 34.89 19.94
N MET A 204 4.57 35.79 19.71
CA MET A 204 4.83 37.07 19.04
C MET A 204 5.76 37.90 19.94
N PRO A 205 6.84 38.49 19.39
CA PRO A 205 7.61 39.48 20.13
C PRO A 205 6.78 40.76 20.28
N PHE A 206 6.72 41.28 21.51
CA PHE A 206 6.11 42.56 21.86
C PHE A 206 6.92 43.74 21.32
#